data_AF-A0A2V8RMY3-F1
#
_entry.id   AF-A0A2V8RMY3-F1
#
_cell.length_a   1.000
_cell.length_b   1.000
_cell.length_c   1.000
_cell.angle_alpha   90.00
_cell.angle_beta   90.00
_cell.angle_gamma   90.00
#
_symmetry.space_group_name_H-M   'P 1'
#
loop_
_entity.id
_entity.type
_entity.pdbx_description
1 polymer ?
#
loop_
_entity_poly.entity_id
_entity_poly.type
_entity_poly.pdbx_seq_one_letter_code
_entity_poly.pdbx_strand_id
1 'polypeptide(L)'
;MSNGKEDARKALRGALEVRKRTFASKSQPICVYDTAEQLGLEVIFRPEHSLGGIYAKASQLILVPAHRPLGRQAFTCAHEIGHWYYGHGTGIDEIDDLEQYSENKPEERLADIFASYLLMPPWAVNEAYARRGWNPSNCTPIQVYTVAGQLGVGYQTLVQHLRYSLRLISSTHAQQLLKITPKKLRHSLLGSDAARHLLIVDCAWTKVSIDLQVGDMAILPTDVRLEGESANAIGSHELGLIIEGHVPGIMRVELHDRSWAAFVRVSRKDFTGRSIYRHLEDPDVDESSRSDI
;
A
#
# COMPACT_ATOMS: atom_id res chain seq x y z
N MET A 1 -9.24 27.21 -14.93
CA MET A 1 -8.66 26.99 -13.57
C MET A 1 -9.70 26.66 -12.49
N SER A 2 -11.02 26.59 -12.79
CA SER A 2 -12.09 26.33 -11.82
C SER A 2 -12.27 24.84 -11.44
N ASN A 3 -12.17 23.94 -12.42
CA ASN A 3 -12.59 22.53 -12.26
C ASN A 3 -11.72 21.71 -11.28
N GLY A 4 -10.40 21.91 -11.28
CA GLY A 4 -9.49 21.07 -10.47
C GLY A 4 -9.57 21.29 -8.95
N LYS A 5 -9.91 22.50 -8.48
CA LYS A 5 -10.12 22.75 -7.05
C LYS A 5 -11.45 22.16 -6.56
N GLU A 6 -12.45 22.17 -7.43
CA GLU A 6 -13.75 21.59 -7.15
C GLU A 6 -13.66 20.07 -7.08
N ASP A 7 -13.00 19.44 -8.06
CA ASP A 7 -12.71 18.00 -8.05
C ASP A 7 -11.94 17.60 -6.80
N ALA A 8 -10.90 18.34 -6.41
CA ALA A 8 -10.14 18.06 -5.20
C ALA A 8 -11.00 18.11 -3.92
N ARG A 9 -11.93 19.07 -3.83
CA ARG A 9 -12.85 19.17 -2.69
C ARG A 9 -13.86 18.03 -2.69
N LYS A 10 -14.41 17.68 -3.87
CA LYS A 10 -15.36 16.58 -4.06
C LYS A 10 -14.71 15.23 -3.71
N ALA A 11 -13.50 15.00 -4.22
CA ALA A 11 -12.66 13.84 -3.95
C ALA A 11 -12.34 13.69 -2.46
N LEU A 12 -11.84 14.76 -1.82
CA LEU A 12 -11.53 14.72 -0.39
C LEU A 12 -12.77 14.43 0.45
N ARG A 13 -13.91 15.04 0.12
CA ARG A 13 -15.17 14.76 0.81
C ARG A 13 -15.57 13.29 0.67
N GLY A 14 -15.52 12.75 -0.55
CA GLY A 14 -15.86 11.34 -0.81
C GLY A 14 -14.93 10.38 -0.06
N ALA A 15 -13.61 10.62 -0.12
CA ALA A 15 -12.61 9.83 0.58
C ALA A 15 -12.87 9.81 2.10
N LEU A 16 -13.17 10.96 2.71
CA LEU A 16 -13.50 11.04 4.14
C LEU A 16 -14.83 10.36 4.48
N GLU A 17 -15.79 10.36 3.58
CA GLU A 17 -17.06 9.66 3.76
C GLU A 17 -16.87 8.13 3.71
N VAL A 18 -16.08 7.62 2.75
CA VAL A 18 -15.71 6.21 2.69
C VAL A 18 -14.98 5.78 3.97
N ARG A 19 -13.99 6.54 4.42
CA ARG A 19 -13.28 6.25 5.67
C ARG A 19 -14.22 6.24 6.87
N LYS A 20 -15.22 7.13 6.91
CA LYS A 20 -16.24 7.12 7.96
C LYS A 20 -17.12 5.86 7.90
N ARG A 21 -17.52 5.41 6.70
CA ARG A 21 -18.32 4.18 6.50
C ARG A 21 -17.58 2.92 6.93
N THR A 22 -16.25 2.92 6.81
CA THR A 22 -15.37 1.81 7.23
C THR A 22 -14.71 2.03 8.60
N PHE A 23 -15.26 2.94 9.42
CA PHE A 23 -14.78 3.26 10.77
C PHE A 23 -13.28 3.63 10.86
N ALA A 24 -12.69 4.05 9.74
CA ALA A 24 -11.31 4.48 9.69
C ALA A 24 -11.17 5.96 10.11
N SER A 25 -10.29 6.22 11.09
CA SER A 25 -9.92 7.59 11.46
C SER A 25 -9.30 8.35 10.28
N LYS A 26 -9.36 9.67 10.30
CA LYS A 26 -8.70 10.53 9.29
C LYS A 26 -7.18 10.47 9.35
N SER A 27 -6.61 10.13 10.50
CA SER A 27 -5.17 10.22 10.78
C SER A 27 -4.42 8.88 10.74
N GLN A 28 -5.12 7.76 10.59
CA GLN A 28 -4.47 6.44 10.55
C GLN A 28 -4.25 5.97 9.11
N PRO A 29 -3.23 5.14 8.82
CA PRO A 29 -3.20 4.40 7.56
C PRO A 29 -4.38 3.42 7.46
N ILE A 30 -4.70 2.96 6.25
CA ILE A 30 -5.72 1.93 6.00
C ILE A 30 -5.12 0.82 5.12
N CYS A 31 -5.62 -0.40 5.28
CA CYS A 31 -5.52 -1.40 4.23
C CYS A 31 -6.69 -1.17 3.27
N VAL A 32 -6.38 -0.86 2.00
CA VAL A 32 -7.41 -0.57 1.00
C VAL A 32 -8.27 -1.79 0.66
N TYR A 33 -7.69 -2.98 0.77
CA TYR A 33 -8.41 -4.23 0.49
C TYR A 33 -9.41 -4.55 1.60
N ASP A 34 -8.99 -4.42 2.86
CA ASP A 34 -9.91 -4.52 4.02
C ASP A 34 -10.99 -3.43 3.94
N THR A 35 -10.64 -2.24 3.43
CA THR A 35 -11.62 -1.15 3.18
C THR A 35 -12.64 -1.55 2.13
N ALA A 36 -12.22 -2.15 1.01
CA ALA A 36 -13.13 -2.64 -0.04
C ALA A 36 -14.08 -3.70 0.51
N GLU A 37 -13.56 -4.68 1.26
CA GLU A 37 -14.36 -5.75 1.86
C GLU A 37 -15.44 -5.19 2.81
N GLN A 38 -15.09 -4.23 3.66
CA GLN A 38 -16.07 -3.56 4.55
C GLN A 38 -17.16 -2.78 3.80
N LEU A 39 -16.89 -2.36 2.56
CA LEU A 39 -17.88 -1.73 1.68
C LEU A 39 -18.73 -2.76 0.92
N GLY A 40 -18.48 -4.05 1.09
CA GLY A 40 -19.14 -5.13 0.34
C GLY A 40 -18.60 -5.31 -1.08
N LEU A 41 -17.38 -4.81 -1.35
CA LEU A 41 -16.72 -4.93 -2.64
C LEU A 41 -15.78 -6.14 -2.62
N GLU A 42 -15.96 -7.06 -3.55
CA GLU A 42 -15.01 -8.16 -3.75
C GLU A 42 -13.78 -7.65 -4.49
N VAL A 43 -12.58 -8.06 -4.06
CA VAL A 43 -11.32 -7.74 -4.74
C VAL A 43 -10.66 -9.03 -5.21
N ILE A 44 -10.33 -9.11 -6.49
CA ILE A 44 -9.62 -10.26 -7.09
C ILE A 44 -8.36 -9.76 -7.79
N PHE A 45 -7.23 -10.39 -7.44
CA PHE A 45 -5.94 -10.18 -8.10
C PHE A 45 -5.83 -11.07 -9.34
N ARG A 46 -5.44 -10.45 -10.44
CA ARG A 46 -5.53 -11.01 -11.80
C ARG A 46 -4.17 -10.89 -12.51
N PRO A 47 -3.60 -11.97 -13.08
CA PRO A 47 -2.25 -11.95 -13.66
C PRO A 47 -2.13 -11.14 -14.97
N GLU A 48 -3.24 -10.68 -15.53
CA GLU A 48 -3.32 -10.02 -16.84
C GLU A 48 -2.52 -8.70 -16.86
N HIS A 49 -1.44 -8.68 -17.66
CA HIS A 49 -0.50 -7.56 -17.72
C HIS A 49 -1.09 -6.28 -18.35
N SER A 50 -2.09 -6.42 -19.21
CA SER A 50 -2.80 -5.32 -19.88
C SER A 50 -3.87 -4.66 -19.00
N LEU A 51 -4.22 -5.28 -17.88
CA LEU A 51 -5.23 -4.74 -16.96
C LEU A 51 -4.70 -3.50 -16.21
N GLY A 52 -5.39 -2.37 -16.32
CA GLY A 52 -5.14 -1.17 -15.51
C GLY A 52 -5.78 -1.26 -14.11
N GLY A 53 -6.96 -1.89 -14.04
CA GLY A 53 -7.91 -1.93 -12.95
C GLY A 53 -9.32 -1.97 -13.55
N ILE A 54 -10.27 -2.67 -12.92
CA ILE A 54 -11.68 -2.66 -13.35
C ILE A 54 -12.57 -2.70 -12.12
N TYR A 55 -13.58 -1.83 -12.07
CA TYR A 55 -14.74 -1.97 -11.22
C TYR A 55 -15.97 -2.41 -12.04
N ALA A 56 -16.40 -3.66 -11.81
CA ALA A 56 -17.59 -4.25 -12.41
C ALA A 56 -18.82 -4.00 -11.51
N LYS A 57 -19.71 -3.11 -11.96
CA LYS A 57 -20.81 -2.58 -11.13
C LYS A 57 -21.86 -3.62 -10.77
N ALA A 58 -22.20 -4.52 -11.68
CA ALA A 58 -23.28 -5.49 -11.46
C ALA A 58 -22.93 -6.55 -10.40
N SER A 59 -21.65 -6.92 -10.29
CA SER A 59 -21.15 -7.91 -9.35
C SER A 59 -20.46 -7.31 -8.11
N GLN A 60 -20.37 -5.98 -8.00
CA GLN A 60 -19.61 -5.30 -6.94
C GLN A 60 -18.16 -5.81 -6.82
N LEU A 61 -17.51 -6.00 -7.98
CA LEU A 61 -16.20 -6.64 -8.08
C LEU A 61 -15.14 -5.65 -8.57
N ILE A 62 -13.98 -5.66 -7.90
CA ILE A 62 -12.77 -4.94 -8.27
C ILE A 62 -11.72 -5.96 -8.75
N LEU A 63 -11.20 -5.76 -9.96
CA LEU A 63 -10.09 -6.53 -10.50
C LEU A 63 -8.80 -5.70 -10.41
N VAL A 64 -7.78 -6.26 -9.76
CA VAL A 64 -6.48 -5.62 -9.54
C VAL A 64 -5.38 -6.41 -10.27
N PRO A 65 -4.50 -5.76 -11.05
CA PRO A 65 -3.41 -6.45 -11.74
C PRO A 65 -2.33 -6.94 -10.75
N ALA A 66 -2.19 -8.25 -10.61
CA ALA A 66 -1.34 -8.93 -9.63
C ALA A 66 0.17 -8.66 -9.81
N HIS A 67 0.62 -8.40 -11.04
CA HIS A 67 2.04 -8.26 -11.37
C HIS A 67 2.54 -6.80 -11.30
N ARG A 68 1.74 -5.87 -10.76
CA ARG A 68 2.16 -4.49 -10.50
C ARG A 68 2.82 -4.38 -9.12
N PRO A 69 3.69 -3.38 -8.87
CA PRO A 69 4.21 -3.13 -7.52
C PRO A 69 3.08 -2.95 -6.49
N LEU A 70 3.27 -3.40 -5.25
CA LEU A 70 2.23 -3.40 -4.21
C LEU A 70 1.53 -2.05 -4.01
N GLY A 71 2.31 -0.95 -3.95
CA GLY A 71 1.74 0.39 -3.83
C GLY A 71 0.89 0.82 -5.04
N ARG A 72 1.14 0.27 -6.23
CA ARG A 72 0.32 0.49 -7.43
C ARG A 72 -0.93 -0.37 -7.40
N GLN A 73 -0.85 -1.61 -6.94
CA GLN A 73 -2.04 -2.45 -6.71
C GLN A 73 -3.01 -1.78 -5.73
N ALA A 74 -2.49 -1.26 -4.62
CA ALA A 74 -3.29 -0.56 -3.62
C ALA A 74 -3.92 0.73 -4.18
N PHE A 75 -3.16 1.49 -4.96
CA PHE A 75 -3.68 2.69 -5.62
C PHE A 75 -4.78 2.35 -6.65
N THR A 76 -4.58 1.32 -7.49
CA THR A 76 -5.61 0.81 -8.40
C THR A 76 -6.88 0.44 -7.64
N CYS A 77 -6.77 -0.34 -6.56
CA CYS A 77 -7.94 -0.68 -5.75
C CYS A 77 -8.65 0.56 -5.19
N ALA A 78 -7.91 1.56 -4.71
CA ALA A 78 -8.50 2.81 -4.21
C ALA A 78 -9.17 3.64 -5.33
N HIS A 79 -8.61 3.59 -6.54
CA HIS A 79 -9.17 4.21 -7.74
C HIS A 79 -10.50 3.55 -8.12
N GLU A 80 -10.56 2.23 -8.14
CA GLU A 80 -11.80 1.47 -8.39
C GLU A 80 -12.87 1.70 -7.30
N ILE A 81 -12.48 1.82 -6.03
CA ILE A 81 -13.41 2.28 -4.97
C ILE A 81 -13.96 3.69 -5.28
N GLY A 82 -13.15 4.54 -5.90
CA GLY A 82 -13.60 5.85 -6.38
C GLY A 82 -14.69 5.75 -7.44
N HIS A 83 -14.53 4.85 -8.42
CA HIS A 83 -15.57 4.57 -9.40
C HIS A 83 -16.85 4.08 -8.73
N TRP A 84 -16.74 3.10 -7.83
CA TRP A 84 -17.88 2.64 -7.02
C TRP A 84 -18.57 3.78 -6.28
N TYR A 85 -17.81 4.62 -5.59
CA TYR A 85 -18.36 5.69 -4.74
C TYR A 85 -19.12 6.74 -5.56
N TYR A 86 -18.62 7.09 -6.74
CA TYR A 86 -19.27 8.06 -7.63
C TYR A 86 -20.28 7.42 -8.59
N GLY A 87 -20.47 6.10 -8.52
CA GLY A 87 -21.40 5.36 -9.36
C GLY A 87 -20.93 5.17 -10.81
N HIS A 88 -19.65 5.45 -11.08
CA HIS A 88 -18.97 5.11 -12.33
C HIS A 88 -18.72 3.58 -12.38
N GLY A 89 -18.38 3.03 -13.55
CA GLY A 89 -18.03 1.61 -13.73
C GLY A 89 -18.72 0.99 -14.94
N THR A 90 -18.24 -0.19 -15.34
CA THR A 90 -18.73 -0.93 -16.51
C THR A 90 -19.83 -1.92 -16.14
N GLY A 91 -20.76 -2.15 -17.06
CA GLY A 91 -21.65 -3.31 -17.04
C GLY A 91 -20.90 -4.60 -17.38
N ILE A 92 -21.46 -5.78 -17.04
CA ILE A 92 -20.81 -7.08 -17.34
C ILE A 92 -20.56 -7.25 -18.83
N ASP A 93 -21.53 -6.84 -19.67
CA ASP A 93 -21.45 -6.98 -21.12
C ASP A 93 -20.38 -6.08 -21.77
N GLU A 94 -19.89 -5.06 -21.05
CA GLU A 94 -18.87 -4.11 -21.53
C GLU A 94 -17.44 -4.53 -21.13
N ILE A 95 -17.30 -5.61 -20.34
CA ILE A 95 -15.99 -6.12 -19.89
C ILE A 95 -15.23 -6.83 -21.01
N ASP A 96 -15.93 -7.35 -22.02
CA ASP A 96 -15.30 -8.05 -23.14
C ASP A 96 -14.67 -7.08 -24.19
N ASP A 97 -15.01 -5.78 -24.15
CA ASP A 97 -14.61 -4.75 -25.13
C ASP A 97 -13.66 -3.66 -24.56
N LEU A 98 -12.82 -4.01 -23.57
CA LEU A 98 -12.10 -3.05 -22.72
C LEU A 98 -10.87 -2.31 -23.33
N GLU A 99 -10.66 -2.33 -24.63
CA GLU A 99 -9.45 -1.75 -25.24
C GLU A 99 -9.41 -0.20 -25.28
N GLN A 100 -10.46 0.52 -24.85
CA GLN A 100 -10.54 1.98 -25.08
C GLN A 100 -10.98 2.83 -23.86
N TYR A 101 -10.45 2.58 -22.67
CA TYR A 101 -10.55 3.55 -21.58
C TYR A 101 -9.49 4.66 -21.72
N SER A 102 -9.97 5.85 -22.12
CA SER A 102 -9.15 7.07 -22.25
C SER A 102 -8.93 7.72 -20.88
N GLU A 103 -7.65 7.82 -20.46
CA GLU A 103 -7.17 8.46 -19.22
C GLU A 103 -7.59 9.95 -19.07
N ASN A 104 -8.12 10.59 -20.12
CA ASN A 104 -8.47 12.02 -20.13
C ASN A 104 -9.94 12.32 -19.78
N LYS A 105 -10.72 11.34 -19.33
CA LYS A 105 -12.10 11.59 -18.89
C LYS A 105 -12.12 12.27 -17.49
N PRO A 106 -13.05 13.21 -17.23
CA PRO A 106 -13.20 13.83 -15.91
C PRO A 106 -13.41 12.83 -14.76
N GLU A 107 -14.03 11.69 -15.05
CA GLU A 107 -14.32 10.61 -14.09
C GLU A 107 -13.04 9.94 -13.59
N GLU A 108 -12.13 9.57 -14.50
CA GLU A 108 -10.81 8.99 -14.19
C GLU A 108 -9.99 9.93 -13.31
N ARG A 109 -9.95 11.23 -13.68
CA ARG A 109 -9.26 12.24 -12.88
C ARG A 109 -9.86 12.36 -11.48
N LEU A 110 -11.19 12.31 -11.35
CA LEU A 110 -11.85 12.37 -10.05
C LEU A 110 -11.53 11.12 -9.21
N ALA A 111 -11.52 9.94 -9.83
CA ALA A 111 -11.15 8.67 -9.18
C ALA A 111 -9.69 8.68 -8.69
N ASP A 112 -8.74 9.20 -9.48
CA ASP A 112 -7.34 9.35 -9.08
C ASP A 112 -7.14 10.29 -7.88
N ILE A 113 -7.82 11.44 -7.90
CA ILE A 113 -7.73 12.40 -6.79
C ILE A 113 -8.41 11.80 -5.55
N PHE A 114 -9.52 11.08 -5.72
CA PHE A 114 -10.19 10.35 -4.65
C PHE A 114 -9.27 9.29 -4.05
N ALA A 115 -8.65 8.44 -4.86
CA ALA A 115 -7.73 7.40 -4.42
C ALA A 115 -6.56 7.97 -3.61
N SER A 116 -6.01 9.09 -4.09
CA SER A 116 -4.96 9.83 -3.40
C SER A 116 -5.40 10.28 -2.01
N TYR A 117 -6.60 10.86 -1.86
CA TYR A 117 -7.11 11.30 -0.55
C TYR A 117 -7.63 10.16 0.33
N LEU A 118 -8.08 9.05 -0.26
CA LEU A 118 -8.50 7.86 0.48
C LEU A 118 -7.30 7.23 1.18
N LEU A 119 -6.19 7.06 0.46
CA LEU A 119 -4.96 6.45 0.99
C LEU A 119 -4.12 7.44 1.82
N MET A 120 -4.01 8.69 1.36
CA MET A 120 -3.12 9.71 1.93
C MET A 120 -3.86 10.98 2.33
N PRO A 121 -4.89 10.94 3.19
CA PRO A 121 -5.55 12.17 3.63
C PRO A 121 -4.55 13.08 4.37
N PRO A 122 -4.72 14.42 4.33
CA PRO A 122 -3.78 15.36 4.94
C PRO A 122 -3.43 15.03 6.40
N TRP A 123 -4.42 14.54 7.16
CA TRP A 123 -4.23 14.16 8.56
C TRP A 123 -3.35 12.92 8.73
N ALA A 124 -3.52 11.88 7.91
CA ALA A 124 -2.70 10.67 8.01
C ALA A 124 -1.25 10.94 7.58
N VAL A 125 -1.06 11.77 6.55
CA VAL A 125 0.28 12.19 6.14
C VAL A 125 0.96 12.99 7.25
N ASN A 126 0.29 14.02 7.78
CA ASN A 126 0.87 14.83 8.85
C ASN A 126 1.15 14.01 10.12
N GLU A 127 0.24 13.12 10.52
CA GLU A 127 0.42 12.22 11.67
C GLU A 127 1.64 11.31 11.47
N ALA A 128 1.81 10.72 10.29
CA ALA A 128 2.92 9.82 9.99
C ALA A 128 4.29 10.52 10.10
N TYR A 129 4.39 11.78 9.68
CA TYR A 129 5.61 12.57 9.87
C TYR A 129 5.76 13.05 11.33
N ALA A 130 4.69 13.56 11.94
CA ALA A 130 4.71 14.14 13.29
C ALA A 130 5.09 13.12 14.36
N ARG A 131 4.60 11.87 14.28
CA ARG A 131 4.96 10.79 15.21
C ARG A 131 6.45 10.48 15.25
N ARG A 132 7.18 10.84 14.18
CA ARG A 132 8.62 10.63 14.05
C ARG A 132 9.42 11.91 14.28
N GLY A 133 8.76 13.01 14.64
CA GLY A 133 9.39 14.33 14.75
C GLY A 133 9.91 14.86 13.41
N TRP A 134 9.39 14.35 12.29
CA TRP A 134 9.84 14.75 10.96
C TRP A 134 8.98 15.89 10.40
N ASN A 135 9.59 16.76 9.61
CA ASN A 135 8.87 17.80 8.88
C ASN A 135 8.76 17.40 7.41
N PRO A 136 7.55 17.29 6.84
CA PRO A 136 7.36 16.99 5.42
C PRO A 136 8.13 17.93 4.49
N SER A 137 8.28 19.21 4.87
CA SER A 137 8.88 20.24 4.00
C SER A 137 10.37 20.05 3.71
N ASN A 138 11.10 19.32 4.56
CA ASN A 138 12.53 19.04 4.42
C ASN A 138 12.85 17.54 4.54
N CYS A 139 11.85 16.68 4.30
CA CYS A 139 12.01 15.24 4.47
C CYS A 139 13.07 14.64 3.53
N THR A 140 13.77 13.61 4.00
CA THR A 140 14.76 12.86 3.22
C THR A 140 14.11 11.76 2.37
N PRO A 141 14.80 11.21 1.34
CA PRO A 141 14.30 10.06 0.58
C PRO A 141 13.92 8.85 1.45
N ILE A 142 14.72 8.54 2.48
CA ILE A 142 14.43 7.43 3.41
C ILE A 142 13.13 7.72 4.18
N GLN A 143 12.95 8.94 4.68
CA GLN A 143 11.74 9.32 5.42
C GLN A 143 10.47 9.23 4.56
N VAL A 144 10.54 9.70 3.31
CA VAL A 144 9.43 9.57 2.35
C VAL A 144 9.16 8.09 2.06
N TYR A 145 10.20 7.28 1.91
CA TYR A 145 10.08 5.83 1.67
C TYR A 145 9.40 5.11 2.83
N THR A 146 9.79 5.41 4.08
CA THR A 146 9.17 4.90 5.30
C THR A 146 7.69 5.28 5.38
N VAL A 147 7.36 6.57 5.18
CA VAL A 147 5.96 7.04 5.23
C VAL A 147 5.12 6.46 4.10
N ALA A 148 5.67 6.34 2.89
CA ALA A 148 4.98 5.71 1.77
C ALA A 148 4.64 4.24 2.05
N GLY A 149 5.58 3.50 2.65
CA GLY A 149 5.35 2.13 3.13
C GLY A 149 4.21 2.04 4.13
N GLN A 150 4.20 2.90 5.16
CA GLN A 150 3.15 2.91 6.18
C GLN A 150 1.76 3.24 5.60
N LEU A 151 1.70 4.13 4.61
CA LEU A 151 0.45 4.51 3.95
C LEU A 151 0.02 3.53 2.85
N GLY A 152 0.82 2.49 2.57
CA GLY A 152 0.52 1.49 1.55
C GLY A 152 0.60 2.01 0.11
N VAL A 153 1.42 3.04 -0.16
CA VAL A 153 1.53 3.70 -1.48
C VAL A 153 2.95 3.65 -2.04
N GLY A 154 3.09 3.93 -3.33
CA GLY A 154 4.41 4.08 -3.96
C GLY A 154 5.15 5.34 -3.50
N TYR A 155 6.48 5.27 -3.42
CA TYR A 155 7.35 6.41 -3.12
C TYR A 155 7.05 7.64 -3.99
N GLN A 156 7.01 7.47 -5.30
CA GLN A 156 6.73 8.55 -6.25
C GLN A 156 5.32 9.12 -6.05
N THR A 157 4.33 8.25 -5.77
CA THR A 157 2.95 8.65 -5.50
C THR A 157 2.87 9.59 -4.30
N LEU A 158 3.56 9.26 -3.20
CA LEU A 158 3.62 10.13 -2.02
C LEU A 158 4.30 11.46 -2.34
N VAL A 159 5.46 11.46 -3.03
CA VAL A 159 6.16 12.71 -3.40
C VAL A 159 5.26 13.63 -4.23
N GLN A 160 4.56 13.07 -5.22
CA GLN A 160 3.62 13.84 -6.04
C GLN A 160 2.46 14.38 -5.21
N HIS A 161 1.90 13.58 -4.30
CA HIS A 161 0.80 14.00 -3.43
C HIS A 161 1.20 15.12 -2.47
N LEU A 162 2.38 15.00 -1.83
CA LEU A 162 2.98 16.04 -1.00
C LEU A 162 3.15 17.35 -1.77
N ARG A 163 3.55 17.28 -3.05
CA ARG A 163 3.79 18.43 -3.90
C ARG A 163 2.51 19.10 -4.38
N TYR A 164 1.62 18.35 -5.03
CA TYR A 164 0.51 18.92 -5.80
C TYR A 164 -0.78 19.05 -4.98
N SER A 165 -1.11 18.02 -4.20
CA SER A 165 -2.36 17.98 -3.45
C SER A 165 -2.23 18.68 -2.10
N LEU A 166 -1.21 18.32 -1.32
CA LEU A 166 -1.02 18.85 0.04
C LEU A 166 -0.16 20.11 0.10
N ARG A 167 0.67 20.35 -0.93
CA ARG A 167 1.58 21.50 -1.03
C ARG A 167 2.52 21.64 0.17
N LEU A 168 2.93 20.50 0.73
CA LEU A 168 3.84 20.44 1.88
C LEU A 168 5.31 20.57 1.47
N ILE A 169 5.62 20.34 0.19
CA ILE A 169 6.99 20.43 -0.35
C ILE A 169 7.09 21.35 -1.58
N SER A 170 8.26 21.99 -1.74
CA SER A 170 8.58 22.83 -2.89
C SER A 170 8.80 22.00 -4.16
N SER A 171 8.83 22.68 -5.32
CA SER A 171 9.07 22.01 -6.61
C SER A 171 10.47 21.41 -6.67
N THR A 172 11.42 22.19 -6.17
CA THR A 172 12.83 21.84 -6.11
C THR A 172 13.04 20.62 -5.21
N HIS A 173 12.40 20.60 -4.04
CA HIS A 173 12.50 19.47 -3.11
C HIS A 173 11.89 18.19 -3.70
N ALA A 174 10.70 18.30 -4.30
CA ALA A 174 10.08 17.17 -5.00
C ALA A 174 10.97 16.62 -6.13
N GLN A 175 11.57 17.49 -6.94
CA GLN A 175 12.49 17.08 -8.00
C GLN A 175 13.76 16.41 -7.45
N GLN A 176 14.30 16.88 -6.33
CA GLN A 176 15.44 16.25 -5.66
C GLN A 176 15.09 14.85 -5.15
N LEU A 177 13.94 14.69 -4.48
CA LEU A 177 13.46 13.40 -4.01
C LEU A 177 13.26 12.41 -5.16
N LEU A 178 12.71 12.85 -6.29
CA LEU A 178 12.44 11.99 -7.46
C LEU A 178 13.70 11.56 -8.24
N LYS A 179 14.88 12.16 -7.98
CA LYS A 179 16.16 11.67 -8.54
C LYS A 179 16.59 10.33 -7.92
N ILE A 180 16.07 10.02 -6.72
CA ILE A 180 16.36 8.78 -6.02
C ILE A 180 15.22 7.81 -6.28
N THR A 181 15.56 6.64 -6.82
CA THR A 181 14.58 5.59 -7.12
C THR A 181 14.41 4.65 -5.93
N PRO A 182 13.24 4.01 -5.75
CA PRO A 182 13.05 2.95 -4.76
C PRO A 182 14.11 1.85 -4.86
N LYS A 183 14.50 1.47 -6.09
CA LYS A 183 15.57 0.48 -6.31
C LYS A 183 16.89 0.93 -5.69
N LYS A 184 17.30 2.18 -5.90
CA LYS A 184 18.54 2.73 -5.31
C LYS A 184 18.48 2.76 -3.78
N LEU A 185 17.32 3.11 -3.19
CA LEU A 185 17.14 3.08 -1.74
C LEU A 185 17.28 1.68 -1.17
N ARG A 186 16.62 0.69 -1.79
CA ARG A 186 16.76 -0.72 -1.37
C ARG A 186 18.20 -1.20 -1.46
N HIS A 187 18.87 -0.91 -2.57
CA HIS A 187 20.28 -1.25 -2.75
C HIS A 187 21.16 -0.63 -1.66
N SER A 188 20.97 0.66 -1.34
CA SER A 188 21.76 1.32 -0.29
C SER A 188 21.52 0.76 1.11
N LEU A 189 20.33 0.21 1.37
CA LEU A 189 19.96 -0.34 2.69
C LEU A 189 20.31 -1.81 2.85
N LEU A 190 20.23 -2.60 1.77
CA LEU A 190 20.45 -4.04 1.82
C LEU A 190 21.81 -4.48 1.27
N GLY A 191 22.55 -3.57 0.62
CA GLY A 191 23.79 -3.89 -0.11
C GLY A 191 23.57 -4.81 -1.33
N SER A 192 22.31 -5.08 -1.71
CA SER A 192 21.96 -5.96 -2.81
C SER A 192 20.67 -5.52 -3.52
N ASP A 193 20.50 -5.99 -4.75
CA ASP A 193 19.30 -5.79 -5.56
C ASP A 193 18.25 -6.91 -5.39
N ALA A 194 18.46 -7.84 -4.44
CA ALA A 194 17.67 -9.07 -4.30
C ALA A 194 16.20 -8.79 -3.97
N ALA A 195 15.94 -7.79 -3.11
CA ALA A 195 14.58 -7.46 -2.69
C ALA A 195 13.81 -6.66 -3.74
N ARG A 196 12.69 -7.23 -4.21
CA ARG A 196 11.74 -6.52 -5.08
C ARG A 196 10.99 -5.42 -4.31
N HIS A 197 10.62 -5.71 -3.07
CA HIS A 197 9.99 -4.79 -2.15
C HIS A 197 10.71 -4.80 -0.79
N LEU A 198 10.73 -3.64 -0.14
CA LEU A 198 11.30 -3.46 1.19
C LEU A 198 10.44 -2.48 1.96
N LEU A 199 10.00 -2.84 3.16
CA LEU A 199 9.39 -1.91 4.10
C LEU A 199 10.41 -1.46 5.16
N ILE A 200 10.32 -0.20 5.59
CA ILE A 200 11.03 0.28 6.77
C ILE A 200 9.96 0.50 7.84
N VAL A 201 10.04 -0.25 8.92
CA VAL A 201 9.06 -0.28 9.99
C VAL A 201 9.75 0.18 11.27
N ASP A 202 9.15 1.16 11.94
CA ASP A 202 9.58 1.66 13.24
C ASP A 202 8.41 1.64 14.22
N CYS A 203 8.65 2.03 15.47
CA CYS A 203 7.62 2.02 16.52
C CYS A 203 6.45 3.00 16.28
N ALA A 204 6.59 3.92 15.30
CA ALA A 204 5.48 4.79 14.88
C ALA A 204 4.50 4.08 13.92
N TRP A 205 4.88 2.92 13.37
CA TRP A 205 4.00 2.05 12.59
C TRP A 205 2.93 1.45 13.49
N THR A 206 1.69 1.88 13.33
CA THR A 206 0.56 1.39 14.13
C THR A 206 -0.69 1.27 13.26
N LYS A 207 -1.69 0.52 13.74
CA LYS A 207 -3.04 0.36 13.17
C LYS A 207 -3.17 -0.47 11.89
N VAL A 208 -2.11 -0.63 11.11
CA VAL A 208 -2.09 -1.50 9.92
C VAL A 208 -1.04 -2.58 10.07
N SER A 209 -1.33 -3.75 9.51
CA SER A 209 -0.38 -4.85 9.39
C SER A 209 0.78 -4.49 8.44
N ILE A 210 1.89 -5.18 8.61
CA ILE A 210 3.04 -5.15 7.71
C ILE A 210 2.79 -6.23 6.66
N ASP A 211 2.26 -5.83 5.51
CA ASP A 211 1.96 -6.76 4.43
C ASP A 211 3.20 -6.99 3.55
N LEU A 212 3.58 -8.26 3.39
CA LEU A 212 4.68 -8.71 2.54
C LEU A 212 4.19 -9.80 1.59
N GLN A 213 4.92 -10.04 0.51
CA GLN A 213 4.88 -11.30 -0.22
C GLN A 213 6.09 -12.17 0.11
N VAL A 214 6.05 -13.46 -0.23
CA VAL A 214 7.23 -14.33 -0.18
C VAL A 214 8.37 -13.72 -1.00
N GLY A 215 9.54 -13.52 -0.36
CA GLY A 215 10.72 -12.85 -0.91
C GLY A 215 10.74 -11.32 -0.80
N ASP A 216 9.68 -10.70 -0.26
CA ASP A 216 9.72 -9.29 0.15
C ASP A 216 10.40 -9.17 1.53
N MET A 217 11.02 -8.03 1.79
CA MET A 217 11.76 -7.79 3.02
C MET A 217 11.16 -6.65 3.85
N ALA A 218 11.44 -6.65 5.15
CA ALA A 218 11.19 -5.51 6.02
C ALA A 218 12.38 -5.29 6.96
N ILE A 219 12.70 -4.03 7.22
CA ILE A 219 13.54 -3.64 8.36
C ILE A 219 12.60 -3.31 9.51
N LEU A 220 12.70 -4.06 10.60
CA LEU A 220 11.96 -3.87 11.85
C LEU A 220 12.83 -3.15 12.88
N PRO A 221 12.25 -2.59 13.96
CA PRO A 221 13.03 -2.11 15.09
C PRO A 221 14.05 -3.14 15.59
N THR A 222 15.16 -2.66 16.15
CA THR A 222 16.06 -3.53 16.92
C THR A 222 15.33 -4.13 18.12
N ASP A 223 15.75 -5.32 18.55
CA ASP A 223 15.24 -5.97 19.76
C ASP A 223 13.75 -6.40 19.70
N VAL A 224 13.32 -6.83 18.52
CA VAL A 224 12.01 -7.47 18.32
C VAL A 224 12.08 -8.98 18.52
N ARG A 225 11.02 -9.52 19.10
CA ARG A 225 10.69 -10.94 19.13
C ARG A 225 9.73 -11.26 17.99
N LEU A 226 10.06 -12.31 17.24
CA LEU A 226 9.24 -12.84 16.14
C LEU A 226 8.43 -14.04 16.66
N GLU A 227 7.10 -14.01 16.51
CA GLU A 227 6.19 -15.09 16.89
C GLU A 227 5.41 -15.58 15.65
N GLY A 228 5.84 -16.71 15.08
CA GLY A 228 5.28 -17.32 13.86
C GLY A 228 6.36 -17.62 12.82
N GLU A 229 6.00 -18.37 11.78
CA GLU A 229 6.95 -18.93 10.79
C GLU A 229 6.91 -18.23 9.42
N SER A 230 6.00 -17.27 9.24
CA SER A 230 5.77 -16.63 7.95
C SER A 230 6.95 -15.79 7.43
N ALA A 231 7.83 -15.31 8.30
CA ALA A 231 9.04 -14.57 7.92
C ALA A 231 10.22 -14.89 8.82
N ASN A 232 11.42 -14.90 8.24
CA ASN A 232 12.67 -15.22 8.91
C ASN A 232 13.57 -14.00 9.05
N ALA A 233 14.31 -13.92 10.16
CA ALA A 233 15.41 -12.95 10.29
C ALA A 233 16.57 -13.37 9.39
N ILE A 234 17.02 -12.45 8.53
CA ILE A 234 18.10 -12.72 7.55
C ILE A 234 19.33 -11.83 7.75
N GLY A 235 19.27 -10.86 8.66
CA GLY A 235 20.40 -9.98 8.96
C GLY A 235 20.00 -8.75 9.75
N SER A 236 20.92 -7.78 9.82
CA SER A 236 20.72 -6.52 10.54
C SER A 236 21.26 -5.34 9.73
N HIS A 237 20.64 -4.18 9.90
CA HIS A 237 21.05 -2.89 9.37
C HIS A 237 21.13 -1.87 10.53
N GLU A 238 21.74 -0.70 10.31
CA GLU A 238 21.71 0.42 11.29
C GLU A 238 20.29 0.86 11.65
N LEU A 239 19.31 0.57 10.78
CA LEU A 239 17.89 0.85 10.99
C LEU A 239 17.15 -0.26 11.74
N GLY A 240 17.75 -1.46 11.90
CA GLY A 240 17.21 -2.55 12.70
C GLY A 240 17.31 -3.94 12.08
N LEU A 241 16.45 -4.87 12.53
CA LEU A 241 16.45 -6.28 12.12
C LEU A 241 15.87 -6.42 10.71
N ILE A 242 16.57 -7.10 9.81
CA ILE A 242 16.05 -7.42 8.47
C ILE A 242 15.35 -8.77 8.53
N ILE A 243 14.09 -8.79 8.12
CA ILE A 243 13.32 -10.02 7.89
C ILE A 243 12.97 -10.18 6.41
N GLU A 244 12.76 -11.43 5.99
CA GLU A 244 12.26 -11.80 4.67
C GLU A 244 11.02 -12.69 4.80
N GLY A 245 9.96 -12.37 4.05
CA GLY A 245 8.77 -13.22 3.97
C GLY A 245 9.11 -14.58 3.36
N HIS A 246 8.84 -15.66 4.08
CA HIS A 246 9.24 -17.01 3.73
C HIS A 246 8.07 -17.87 3.26
N VAL A 247 6.99 -17.91 4.04
CA VAL A 247 5.78 -18.71 3.74
C VAL A 247 4.51 -17.89 3.97
N PRO A 248 3.42 -18.12 3.20
CA PRO A 248 2.15 -17.44 3.44
C PRO A 248 1.62 -17.68 4.85
N GLY A 249 1.08 -16.64 5.47
CA GLY A 249 0.52 -16.72 6.82
C GLY A 249 0.59 -15.40 7.57
N ILE A 250 0.33 -15.47 8.87
CA ILE A 250 0.34 -14.32 9.76
C ILE A 250 1.26 -14.62 10.94
N MET A 251 2.14 -13.67 11.25
CA MET A 251 2.99 -13.72 12.43
C MET A 251 2.88 -12.42 13.22
N ARG A 252 3.26 -12.44 14.50
CA ARG A 252 3.35 -11.26 15.34
C ARG A 252 4.81 -10.87 15.55
N VAL A 253 5.05 -9.56 15.54
CA VAL A 253 6.34 -8.98 15.93
C VAL A 253 6.09 -8.02 17.09
N GLU A 254 6.94 -8.09 18.11
CA GLU A 254 6.77 -7.32 19.34
C GLU A 254 8.13 -6.97 19.93
N LEU A 255 8.30 -5.75 20.45
CA LEU A 255 9.51 -5.41 21.21
C LEU A 255 9.58 -6.20 22.52
N HIS A 256 10.78 -6.55 22.99
CA HIS A 256 10.94 -7.26 24.26
C HIS A 256 10.32 -6.52 25.46
N ASP A 257 10.31 -5.19 25.44
CA ASP A 257 9.69 -4.34 26.46
C ASP A 257 8.16 -4.21 26.33
N ARG A 258 7.57 -4.81 25.28
CA ARG A 258 6.14 -4.79 24.93
C ARG A 258 5.56 -3.40 24.68
N SER A 259 6.39 -2.40 24.43
CA SER A 259 5.95 -1.04 24.11
C SER A 259 5.36 -0.91 22.70
N TRP A 260 5.70 -1.85 21.81
CA TRP A 260 5.24 -1.89 20.42
C TRP A 260 5.03 -3.32 19.94
N ALA A 261 3.96 -3.53 19.17
CA ALA A 261 3.69 -4.76 18.45
C ALA A 261 2.98 -4.48 17.12
N ALA A 262 3.19 -5.37 16.15
CA ALA A 262 2.49 -5.37 14.87
C ALA A 262 2.29 -6.80 14.37
N PHE A 263 1.32 -6.98 13.47
CA PHE A 263 1.19 -8.21 12.69
C PHE A 263 1.95 -8.06 11.38
N VAL A 264 2.69 -9.10 10.99
CA VAL A 264 3.23 -9.26 9.64
C VAL A 264 2.36 -10.29 8.93
N ARG A 265 1.82 -9.92 7.78
CA ARG A 265 1.00 -10.82 6.94
C ARG A 265 1.76 -11.08 5.65
N VAL A 266 2.09 -12.34 5.40
CA VAL A 266 2.83 -12.75 4.21
C VAL A 266 1.86 -13.42 3.25
N SER A 267 1.83 -12.98 1.99
CA SER A 267 1.10 -13.66 0.92
C SER A 267 2.04 -14.42 0.00
N ARG A 268 1.49 -15.31 -0.84
CA ARG A 268 2.26 -15.86 -1.96
C ARG A 268 2.84 -14.73 -2.82
N LYS A 269 4.00 -14.99 -3.40
CA LYS A 269 4.61 -14.12 -4.40
C LYS A 269 3.68 -13.98 -5.60
N ASP A 270 3.52 -12.75 -6.10
CA ASP A 270 2.69 -12.44 -7.25
C ASP A 270 1.25 -13.01 -7.09
N PHE A 271 0.69 -12.92 -5.87
CA PHE A 271 -0.60 -13.53 -5.50
C PHE A 271 -1.72 -13.22 -6.51
N THR A 272 -2.43 -14.27 -6.92
CA THR A 272 -3.65 -14.20 -7.75
C THR A 272 -4.80 -14.85 -7.00
N GLY A 273 -6.02 -14.33 -7.21
CA GLY A 273 -7.21 -14.80 -6.53
C GLY A 273 -7.83 -13.75 -5.60
N ARG A 274 -8.77 -14.18 -4.78
CA ARG A 274 -9.59 -13.31 -3.92
C ARG A 274 -8.74 -12.71 -2.81
N SER A 275 -8.86 -11.40 -2.58
CA SER A 275 -8.05 -10.67 -1.60
C SER A 275 -8.14 -11.25 -0.19
N ILE A 276 -9.32 -11.74 0.20
CA ILE A 276 -9.56 -12.35 1.51
C ILE A 276 -8.72 -13.60 1.77
N TYR A 277 -8.15 -14.20 0.73
CA TYR A 277 -7.33 -15.41 0.82
C TYR A 277 -5.82 -15.13 0.68
N ARG A 278 -5.41 -13.86 0.62
CA ARG A 278 -4.00 -13.48 0.42
C ARG A 278 -3.05 -14.10 1.44
N HIS A 279 -3.49 -14.21 2.68
CA HIS A 279 -2.65 -14.56 3.82
C HIS A 279 -3.07 -15.87 4.49
N LEU A 280 -3.88 -16.69 3.80
CA LEU A 280 -4.18 -18.03 4.29
C LEU A 280 -2.90 -18.85 4.31
N GLU A 281 -2.68 -19.55 5.41
CA GLU A 281 -1.63 -20.54 5.54
C GLU A 281 -1.85 -21.65 4.52
N ASP A 282 -0.75 -22.10 3.93
CA ASP A 282 -0.77 -23.14 2.90
C ASP A 282 -0.43 -24.48 3.57
N PRO A 283 -1.40 -25.40 3.73
CA PRO A 283 -1.15 -26.67 4.42
C PRO A 283 -0.09 -27.53 3.71
N ASP A 284 0.14 -27.31 2.41
CA ASP A 284 1.07 -28.09 1.60
C ASP A 284 2.54 -27.64 1.74
N VAL A 285 2.80 -26.48 2.36
CA VAL A 285 4.17 -26.00 2.62
C VAL A 285 4.78 -26.65 3.87
N ASP A 286 3.93 -27.24 4.72
CA ASP A 286 4.27 -27.81 6.01
C ASP A 286 4.78 -29.27 5.91
N GLU A 287 4.66 -29.93 4.75
CA GLU A 287 5.09 -31.33 4.55
C GLU A 287 6.45 -31.50 3.87
N SER A 288 6.88 -30.59 2.99
CA SER A 288 8.16 -30.75 2.26
C SER A 288 9.38 -30.19 2.99
N SER A 289 9.19 -29.44 4.08
CA SER A 289 10.25 -28.80 4.86
C SER A 289 10.58 -29.54 6.17
N ARG A 290 9.76 -30.54 6.55
CA ARG A 290 9.97 -31.37 7.75
C ARG A 290 10.86 -32.60 7.53
N SER A 291 11.31 -32.84 6.31
CA SER A 291 12.12 -34.03 5.97
C SER A 291 13.63 -33.79 5.90
N ASP A 292 14.11 -32.55 6.01
CA ASP A 292 15.54 -32.24 5.98
C ASP A 292 15.89 -31.17 7.04
N ILE A 293 15.97 -31.56 8.31
CA ILE A 293 16.87 -31.06 9.38
C ILE A 293 16.86 -32.07 10.54
#